data_AF-A0AAV7FQA3-F1
#
_entry.id   AF-A0AAV7FQA3-F1
#
_cell.length_a   1.000
_cell.length_b   1.000
_cell.length_c   1.000
_cell.angle_alpha   90.00
_cell.angle_beta   90.00
_cell.angle_gamma   90.00
#
_symmetry.space_group_name_H-M   'P 1'
#
loop_
_entity.id
_entity.type
_entity.pdbx_description
1 polymer ?
#
loop_
_entity_poly.entity_id
_entity_poly.type
_entity_poly.pdbx_seq_one_letter_code
_entity_poly.pdbx_strand_id
1 'polypeptide(L)'
;MNEEKLDTNKDEGDKKESFYIATPLSRQRLPAILEPYTEALEELFKACREVCMTLLEAAAVALKMSDHRYFVDRHNGYDDRLRLLHYPPSPINVEAIRAGAHTDYGSFTVLFQRDVSGLQVLVDDRWIDVEPPARGTVVVNVADALEFWSEGVLCSAQHRVVMPRTQNEAVSRFSIAFFCQPDAHADLTPVKVTSIRRKRTSAQYLDELKRKGINSASAELTGGQHLQARLQASYGL
;
A
#
# COMPACT_ATOMS: atom_id res chain seq x y z
N MET A 1 11.79 6.72 19.19
CA MET A 1 10.89 5.81 18.47
C MET A 1 9.62 6.62 18.23
N ASN A 2 9.21 6.83 16.99
CA ASN A 2 8.00 7.61 16.69
C ASN A 2 6.81 6.66 16.71
N GLU A 3 5.71 7.04 17.35
CA GLU A 3 4.48 6.27 17.32
C GLU A 3 3.79 6.49 15.97
N GLU A 4 3.66 5.42 15.18
CA GLU A 4 2.86 5.48 13.95
C GLU A 4 1.40 5.17 14.27
N LYS A 5 0.52 6.03 13.77
CA LYS A 5 -0.92 5.93 13.95
C LYS A 5 -1.58 6.00 12.58
N LEU A 6 -1.97 4.84 12.04
CA LEU A 6 -2.60 4.74 10.72
C LEU A 6 -4.08 5.15 10.75
N ASP A 7 -4.75 5.02 11.90
CA ASP A 7 -6.11 5.52 12.12
C ASP A 7 -6.04 6.75 13.03
N THR A 8 -6.27 7.93 12.46
CA THR A 8 -6.19 9.22 13.15
C THR A 8 -7.19 9.36 14.31
N ASN A 9 -8.21 8.49 14.40
CA ASN A 9 -9.25 8.54 15.43
C ASN A 9 -8.94 7.75 16.72
N LYS A 10 -7.80 7.05 16.82
CA LYS A 10 -7.43 6.26 18.01
C LYS A 10 -6.52 6.99 19.00
N ASP A 11 -6.72 6.88 20.30
CA ASP A 11 -5.82 7.56 21.25
C ASP A 11 -4.43 6.90 21.37
N GLU A 12 -4.30 5.60 21.08
CA GLU A 12 -3.05 4.85 21.12
C GLU A 12 -2.49 4.54 19.72
N GLY A 13 -1.16 4.52 19.60
CA GLY A 13 -0.46 4.09 18.38
C GLY A 13 -0.68 2.61 18.05
N ASP A 14 -0.40 2.24 16.80
CA ASP A 14 -0.53 0.85 16.34
C ASP A 14 0.48 -0.06 17.08
N LYS A 15 0.04 -1.24 17.54
CA LYS A 15 0.88 -2.20 18.28
C LYS A 15 1.82 -2.99 17.36
N LYS A 16 2.78 -2.29 16.78
CA LYS A 16 3.76 -2.81 15.82
C LYS A 16 5.05 -2.00 15.86
N GLU A 17 6.12 -2.59 15.35
CA GLU A 17 7.33 -1.89 14.97
C GLU A 17 7.59 -2.11 13.48
N SER A 18 8.26 -1.15 12.86
CA SER A 18 8.58 -1.26 11.44
C SER A 18 9.90 -0.60 11.08
N PHE A 19 10.55 -1.14 10.06
CA PHE A 19 11.75 -0.58 9.47
C PHE A 19 11.54 -0.39 7.97
N TYR A 20 11.68 0.86 7.51
CA TYR A 20 11.62 1.18 6.09
C TYR A 20 13.01 1.05 5.48
N ILE A 21 13.06 0.52 4.26
CA ILE A 21 14.25 0.36 3.45
C ILE A 21 13.99 0.99 2.09
N ALA A 22 14.82 1.98 1.73
CA ALA A 22 14.80 2.63 0.43
C ALA A 22 15.79 1.96 -0.55
N THR A 23 15.54 2.14 -1.85
CA THR A 23 16.47 1.75 -2.91
C THR A 23 17.07 2.98 -3.63
N PRO A 24 18.28 2.88 -4.20
CA PRO A 24 19.29 1.85 -3.93
C PRO A 24 19.68 1.82 -2.45
N LEU A 25 20.00 0.63 -1.91
CA LEU A 25 20.34 0.44 -0.49
C LEU A 25 21.51 1.32 -0.04
N SER A 26 22.41 1.68 -0.97
CA SER A 26 23.52 2.60 -0.73
C SER A 26 23.10 3.97 -0.16
N ARG A 27 21.83 4.36 -0.31
CA ARG A 27 21.26 5.61 0.23
C ARG A 27 20.89 5.53 1.71
N GLN A 28 20.92 4.33 2.30
CA GLN A 28 20.46 4.10 3.65
C GLN A 28 21.42 3.15 4.37
N ARG A 29 21.93 3.59 5.53
CA ARG A 29 22.68 2.68 6.40
C ARG A 29 21.72 1.65 7.01
N LEU A 30 21.96 0.37 6.71
CA LEU A 30 21.26 -0.72 7.36
C LEU A 30 21.78 -0.92 8.79
N PRO A 31 20.93 -1.33 9.75
CA PRO A 31 21.36 -1.79 11.05
C PRO A 31 22.24 -3.04 10.91
N ALA A 32 23.19 -3.23 11.84
CA ALA A 32 24.14 -4.35 11.80
C ALA A 32 23.48 -5.73 11.68
N ILE A 33 22.25 -5.91 12.19
CA ILE A 33 21.50 -7.16 12.07
C ILE A 33 21.00 -7.44 10.65
N LEU A 34 20.83 -6.40 9.82
CA LEU A 34 20.39 -6.50 8.43
C LEU A 34 21.55 -6.45 7.43
N GLU A 35 22.73 -5.97 7.83
CA GLU A 35 23.92 -5.89 6.97
C GLU A 35 24.25 -7.24 6.27
N PRO A 36 24.22 -8.41 6.95
CA PRO A 36 24.47 -9.69 6.31
C PRO A 36 23.46 -10.09 5.23
N TYR A 37 22.29 -9.44 5.19
CA TYR A 37 21.20 -9.75 4.27
C TYR A 37 21.05 -8.72 3.15
N THR A 38 22.04 -7.83 2.97
CA THR A 38 22.00 -6.74 1.97
C THR A 38 21.68 -7.28 0.57
N GLU A 39 22.41 -8.28 0.09
CA GLU A 39 22.20 -8.87 -1.23
C GLU A 39 20.79 -9.45 -1.39
N ALA A 40 20.31 -10.22 -0.40
CA ALA A 40 18.97 -10.79 -0.40
C ALA A 40 17.87 -9.71 -0.39
N LEU A 41 18.10 -8.58 0.28
CA LEU A 41 17.18 -7.43 0.27
C LEU A 41 17.14 -6.74 -1.09
N GLU A 42 18.29 -6.61 -1.78
CA GLU A 42 18.34 -6.07 -3.15
C GLU A 42 17.63 -6.98 -4.14
N GLU A 43 17.85 -8.29 -4.05
CA GLU A 43 17.16 -9.29 -4.87
C GLU A 43 15.64 -9.27 -4.63
N LEU A 44 15.21 -9.23 -3.37
CA LEU A 44 13.79 -9.13 -3.02
C LEU A 44 13.18 -7.85 -3.60
N PHE A 45 13.89 -6.72 -3.48
CA PHE A 45 13.43 -5.44 -4.01
C PHE A 45 13.25 -5.51 -5.53
N LYS A 46 14.25 -6.05 -6.24
CA LYS A 46 14.21 -6.22 -7.69
C LYS A 46 13.05 -7.13 -8.11
N ALA A 47 12.87 -8.27 -7.44
CA ALA A 47 11.80 -9.21 -7.75
C ALA A 47 10.40 -8.60 -7.52
N CYS A 48 10.20 -7.89 -6.40
CA CYS A 48 8.93 -7.20 -6.15
C CYS A 48 8.64 -6.15 -7.22
N ARG A 49 9.68 -5.42 -7.64
CA ARG A 49 9.56 -4.43 -8.70
C ARG A 49 9.17 -5.05 -10.03
N GLU A 50 9.80 -6.15 -10.44
CA GLU A 50 9.46 -6.88 -11.67
C GLU A 50 7.98 -7.33 -11.69
N VAL A 51 7.48 -7.81 -10.54
CA VAL A 51 6.05 -8.10 -10.36
C VAL A 51 5.20 -6.85 -10.57
N CYS A 52 5.55 -5.73 -9.94
CA CYS A 52 4.82 -4.47 -10.11
C CYS A 52 4.86 -3.95 -11.55
N MET A 53 5.99 -4.05 -12.26
CA MET A 53 6.07 -3.61 -13.66
C MET A 53 5.11 -4.43 -14.54
N THR A 54 5.05 -5.74 -14.32
CA THR A 54 4.11 -6.64 -15.01
C THR A 54 2.65 -6.25 -14.72
N LEU A 55 2.34 -5.95 -13.46
CA LEU A 55 0.99 -5.53 -13.06
C LEU A 55 0.60 -4.16 -13.60
N LEU A 56 1.55 -3.23 -13.75
CA LEU A 56 1.31 -1.92 -14.36
C LEU A 56 0.99 -2.04 -15.86
N GLU A 57 1.67 -2.93 -16.59
CA GLU A 57 1.30 -3.23 -17.99
C GLU A 57 -0.09 -3.87 -18.05
N ALA A 58 -0.38 -4.83 -17.16
CA ALA A 58 -1.69 -5.45 -17.05
C ALA A 58 -2.78 -4.43 -16.69
N ALA A 59 -2.48 -3.42 -15.86
CA ALA A 59 -3.39 -2.33 -15.54
C ALA A 59 -3.70 -1.48 -16.78
N ALA A 60 -2.69 -1.12 -17.59
CA ALA A 60 -2.91 -0.40 -18.85
C ALA A 60 -3.80 -1.21 -19.82
N VAL A 61 -3.58 -2.52 -19.93
CA VAL A 61 -4.45 -3.43 -20.70
C VAL A 61 -5.87 -3.45 -20.15
N ALA A 62 -6.04 -3.60 -18.83
CA ALA A 62 -7.35 -3.62 -18.18
C ALA A 62 -8.11 -2.29 -18.38
N LEU A 63 -7.40 -1.17 -18.44
CA LEU A 63 -7.92 0.16 -18.74
C LEU A 63 -8.13 0.43 -20.23
N LYS A 64 -7.83 -0.55 -21.10
CA LYS A 64 -7.95 -0.49 -22.57
C LYS A 64 -7.13 0.64 -23.19
N MET A 65 -5.96 0.91 -22.63
CA MET A 65 -5.02 1.88 -23.17
C MET A 65 -4.27 1.27 -24.36
N SER A 66 -3.97 2.07 -25.38
CA SER A 66 -3.18 1.60 -26.53
C SER A 66 -1.69 1.48 -26.19
N ASP A 67 -1.20 2.33 -25.30
CA ASP A 67 0.17 2.28 -24.78
C ASP A 67 0.19 1.49 -23.48
N HIS A 68 0.61 0.22 -23.55
CA HIS A 68 0.69 -0.66 -22.39
C HIS A 68 1.88 -0.31 -21.47
N ARG A 69 2.84 0.46 -21.94
CA ARG A 69 4.03 0.89 -21.20
C ARG A 69 3.84 2.20 -20.44
N TYR A 70 2.74 2.90 -20.71
CA TYR A 70 2.43 4.22 -20.16
C TYR A 70 2.71 4.37 -18.66
N PHE A 71 2.24 3.43 -17.83
CA PHE A 71 2.49 3.48 -16.40
C PHE A 71 3.93 3.09 -16.05
N VAL A 72 4.48 2.06 -16.67
CA VAL A 72 5.81 1.54 -16.33
C VAL A 72 6.89 2.57 -16.61
N ASP A 73 6.77 3.33 -17.70
CA ASP A 73 7.73 4.36 -18.08
C ASP A 73 7.74 5.57 -17.12
N ARG A 74 6.83 5.57 -16.12
CA ARG A 74 6.73 6.54 -15.05
C ARG A 74 7.07 5.95 -13.67
N HIS A 75 7.72 4.78 -13.64
CA HIS A 75 8.18 4.11 -12.43
C HIS A 75 9.67 3.73 -12.57
N ASN A 76 10.55 4.68 -12.26
CA ASN A 76 11.99 4.50 -12.13
C ASN A 76 12.38 3.84 -10.78
N GLY A 77 11.43 3.71 -9.85
CA GLY A 77 11.49 3.00 -8.57
C GLY A 77 12.43 3.61 -7.53
N TYR A 78 12.86 4.86 -7.73
CA TYR A 78 13.60 5.64 -6.74
C TYR A 78 12.78 5.91 -5.46
N ASP A 79 11.47 6.03 -5.61
CA ASP A 79 10.51 6.28 -4.53
C ASP A 79 9.87 5.02 -3.96
N ASP A 80 10.16 3.85 -4.54
CA ASP A 80 9.72 2.56 -4.01
C ASP A 80 10.30 2.33 -2.60
N ARG A 81 9.55 1.66 -1.73
CA ARG A 81 9.97 1.37 -0.35
C ARG A 81 9.66 -0.06 0.02
N LEU A 82 10.58 -0.72 0.70
CA LEU A 82 10.32 -1.97 1.39
C LEU A 82 10.11 -1.68 2.87
N ARG A 83 9.12 -2.28 3.49
CA ARG A 83 8.80 -2.12 4.91
C ARG A 83 8.78 -3.47 5.58
N LEU A 84 9.69 -3.66 6.54
CA LEU A 84 9.69 -4.80 7.44
C LEU A 84 8.74 -4.47 8.59
N LEU A 85 7.77 -5.34 8.89
CA LEU A 85 6.84 -5.17 9.99
C LEU A 85 6.93 -6.34 10.96
N HIS A 86 7.04 -6.02 12.24
CA HIS A 86 6.88 -6.97 13.33
C HIS A 86 5.76 -6.50 14.24
N TYR A 87 4.84 -7.41 14.52
CA TYR A 87 3.80 -7.22 15.50
C TYR A 87 4.09 -8.15 16.69
N PRO A 88 4.51 -7.60 17.86
CA PRO A 88 4.88 -8.39 19.04
C PRO A 88 3.69 -9.20 19.60
N PRO A 89 3.92 -10.34 20.27
CA PRO A 89 2.86 -11.14 20.88
C PRO A 89 1.90 -10.26 21.68
N SER A 90 0.61 -10.53 21.53
CA SER A 90 -0.45 -9.69 22.09
C SER A 90 -1.58 -10.56 22.64
N PRO A 91 -2.27 -10.13 23.71
CA PRO A 91 -3.39 -10.88 24.24
C PRO A 91 -4.52 -10.96 23.21
N ILE A 92 -5.34 -12.00 23.34
CA ILE A 92 -6.56 -12.15 22.54
C ILE A 92 -7.50 -10.98 22.85
N ASN A 93 -7.93 -10.29 21.80
CA ASN A 93 -8.93 -9.24 21.89
C ASN A 93 -9.66 -9.14 20.54
N VAL A 94 -10.85 -9.70 20.46
CA VAL A 94 -11.61 -9.81 19.20
C VAL A 94 -12.24 -8.49 18.74
N GLU A 95 -12.33 -7.50 19.62
CA GLU A 95 -12.94 -6.19 19.33
C GLU A 95 -11.91 -5.13 18.93
N ALA A 96 -10.63 -5.37 19.26
CA ALA A 96 -9.56 -4.40 19.05
C ALA A 96 -8.83 -4.56 17.71
N ILE A 97 -8.35 -3.44 17.19
CA ILE A 97 -7.59 -3.35 15.95
C ILE A 97 -6.12 -3.12 16.28
N ARG A 98 -5.23 -3.90 15.65
CA ARG A 98 -3.78 -3.87 15.84
C ARG A 98 -3.07 -2.87 14.94
N ALA A 99 -3.50 -2.74 13.69
CA ALA A 99 -3.14 -1.66 12.78
C ALA A 99 -4.39 -1.01 12.20
N GLY A 100 -4.49 0.31 12.30
CA GLY A 100 -5.65 1.11 11.88
C GLY A 100 -6.11 0.87 10.43
N ALA A 101 -7.37 1.19 10.14
CA ALA A 101 -7.90 1.12 8.78
C ALA A 101 -7.30 2.22 7.91
N HIS A 102 -6.69 1.85 6.78
CA HIS A 102 -6.00 2.78 5.88
C HIS A 102 -5.99 2.27 4.44
N THR A 103 -5.52 3.12 3.52
CA THR A 103 -5.20 2.77 2.13
C THR A 103 -3.73 3.10 1.86
N ASP A 104 -3.10 2.31 0.98
CA ASP A 104 -1.72 2.54 0.55
C ASP A 104 -1.62 3.71 -0.43
N TYR A 105 -0.43 4.30 -0.55
CA TYR A 105 -0.28 5.61 -1.19
C TYR A 105 0.09 5.56 -2.67
N GLY A 106 0.88 4.56 -3.07
CA GLY A 106 1.48 4.46 -4.41
C GLY A 106 0.57 3.81 -5.45
N SER A 107 1.17 2.99 -6.32
CA SER A 107 0.46 2.32 -7.41
C SER A 107 0.00 0.90 -7.02
N PHE A 108 0.93 0.10 -6.52
CA PHE A 108 0.67 -1.25 -6.02
C PHE A 108 1.45 -1.51 -4.74
N THR A 109 0.92 -2.39 -3.89
CA THR A 109 1.65 -2.97 -2.77
C THR A 109 1.77 -4.48 -2.97
N VAL A 110 2.97 -5.03 -2.78
CA VAL A 110 3.21 -6.48 -2.70
C VAL A 110 3.48 -6.84 -1.25
N LEU A 111 2.62 -7.67 -0.68
CA LEU A 111 2.61 -8.01 0.74
C LEU A 111 2.90 -9.49 0.96
N PHE A 112 4.01 -9.73 1.64
CA PHE A 112 4.41 -11.05 2.14
C PHE A 112 3.92 -11.19 3.57
N GLN A 113 3.19 -12.25 3.85
CA GLN A 113 2.71 -12.57 5.19
C GLN A 113 3.15 -13.98 5.56
N ARG A 114 3.53 -14.15 6.83
CA ARG A 114 3.72 -15.48 7.43
C ARG A 114 2.38 -16.05 7.91
N ASP A 115 2.45 -17.20 8.57
CA ASP A 115 1.34 -18.08 8.95
C ASP A 115 0.37 -17.51 10.01
N VAL A 116 0.53 -16.23 10.42
CA VAL A 116 -0.32 -15.59 11.43
C VAL A 116 -1.30 -14.63 10.77
N SER A 117 -2.58 -14.98 10.84
CA SER A 117 -3.71 -14.22 10.30
C SER A 117 -3.90 -12.84 10.95
N GLY A 118 -4.86 -12.09 10.41
CA GLY A 118 -5.33 -10.83 11.00
C GLY A 118 -5.48 -9.68 10.00
N LEU A 119 -5.00 -9.82 8.77
CA LEU A 119 -5.29 -8.85 7.72
C LEU A 119 -6.78 -8.90 7.36
N GLN A 120 -7.41 -7.74 7.29
CA GLN A 120 -8.77 -7.59 6.76
C GLN A 120 -8.80 -6.53 5.67
N VAL A 121 -9.64 -6.75 4.66
CA VAL A 121 -9.94 -5.79 3.59
C VAL A 121 -11.43 -5.42 3.63
N LEU A 122 -11.74 -4.15 3.38
CA LEU A 122 -13.11 -3.67 3.31
C LEU A 122 -13.68 -3.89 1.90
N VAL A 123 -14.75 -4.68 1.79
CA VAL A 123 -15.45 -4.96 0.54
C VAL A 123 -16.95 -4.80 0.78
N ASP A 124 -17.58 -3.91 0.01
CA ASP A 124 -19.02 -3.59 0.13
C ASP A 124 -19.44 -3.34 1.59
N ASP A 125 -18.70 -2.44 2.26
CA ASP A 125 -18.86 -2.03 3.66
C ASP A 125 -18.72 -3.15 4.71
N ARG A 126 -18.12 -4.27 4.32
CA ARG A 126 -17.85 -5.41 5.22
C ARG A 126 -16.37 -5.75 5.25
N TRP A 127 -15.85 -5.93 6.46
CA TRP A 127 -14.49 -6.41 6.67
C TRP A 127 -14.43 -7.91 6.37
N ILE A 128 -13.57 -8.29 5.43
CA ILE A 128 -13.32 -9.68 5.03
C ILE A 128 -11.90 -10.05 5.45
N ASP A 129 -11.75 -11.20 6.11
CA ASP A 129 -10.44 -11.75 6.45
C ASP A 129 -9.67 -12.15 5.19
N VAL A 130 -8.41 -11.75 5.14
CA VAL A 130 -7.45 -12.25 4.16
C VAL A 130 -6.64 -13.34 4.84
N GLU A 131 -6.92 -14.57 4.45
CA GLU A 131 -6.17 -15.73 4.95
C GLU A 131 -4.69 -15.61 4.56
N PRO A 132 -3.76 -16.06 5.42
CA PRO A 132 -2.36 -16.11 5.09
C PRO A 132 -2.15 -16.79 3.73
N PRO A 133 -1.37 -16.18 2.82
CA PRO A 133 -1.18 -16.68 1.48
C PRO A 133 -0.60 -18.10 1.52
N ALA A 134 -1.09 -18.98 0.64
CA ALA A 134 -0.50 -20.29 0.42
C ALA A 134 1.01 -20.13 0.09
N ARG A 135 1.83 -21.11 0.45
CA ARG A 135 3.27 -21.06 0.20
C ARG A 135 3.56 -20.74 -1.27
N GLY A 136 4.36 -19.71 -1.51
CA GLY A 136 4.71 -19.26 -2.86
C GLY A 136 3.72 -18.24 -3.45
N THR A 137 2.75 -17.76 -2.68
CA THR A 137 1.84 -16.68 -3.10
C THR A 137 2.07 -15.40 -2.29
N VAL A 138 1.64 -14.28 -2.84
CA VAL A 138 1.72 -12.95 -2.22
C VAL A 138 0.38 -12.26 -2.34
N VAL A 139 0.07 -11.37 -1.39
CA VAL A 139 -1.10 -10.50 -1.49
C VAL A 139 -0.68 -9.26 -2.25
N VAL A 140 -1.50 -8.83 -3.21
CA VAL A 140 -1.28 -7.59 -3.97
C VAL A 140 -2.53 -6.73 -3.89
N ASN A 141 -2.36 -5.43 -3.63
CA ASN A 141 -3.44 -4.46 -3.73
C ASN A 141 -3.05 -3.25 -4.58
N VAL A 142 -4.04 -2.69 -5.26
CA VAL A 142 -3.95 -1.34 -5.85
C VAL A 142 -3.86 -0.33 -4.71
N ALA A 143 -3.11 0.74 -4.95
CA ALA A 143 -2.92 1.84 -4.03
C ALA A 143 -3.42 3.17 -4.64
N ASP A 144 -3.45 4.23 -3.83
CA ASP A 144 -4.23 5.43 -4.12
C ASP A 144 -3.76 6.22 -5.34
N ALA A 145 -2.46 6.22 -5.67
CA ALA A 145 -1.97 6.92 -6.86
C ALA A 145 -2.53 6.28 -8.15
N LEU A 146 -2.56 4.95 -8.24
CA LEU A 146 -3.12 4.26 -9.40
C LEU A 146 -4.66 4.31 -9.43
N GLU A 147 -5.31 4.34 -8.26
CA GLU A 147 -6.74 4.64 -8.19
C GLU A 147 -7.05 6.04 -8.73
N PHE A 148 -6.27 7.05 -8.30
CA PHE A 148 -6.40 8.42 -8.79
C PHE A 148 -6.20 8.49 -10.30
N TRP A 149 -5.10 7.89 -10.79
CA TRP A 149 -4.74 7.88 -12.19
C TRP A 149 -5.78 7.20 -13.07
N SER A 150 -6.47 6.18 -12.55
CA SER A 150 -7.53 5.45 -13.26
C SER A 150 -8.93 6.03 -13.03
N GLU A 151 -9.03 7.20 -12.38
CA GLU A 151 -10.30 7.87 -12.03
C GLU A 151 -11.26 6.93 -11.27
N GLY A 152 -10.73 6.19 -10.29
CA GLY A 152 -11.50 5.29 -9.43
C GLY A 152 -11.90 3.96 -10.07
N VAL A 153 -11.42 3.63 -11.27
CA VAL A 153 -11.69 2.35 -11.94
C VAL A 153 -10.97 1.21 -11.23
N LEU A 154 -9.67 1.39 -10.94
CA LEU A 154 -8.89 0.46 -10.13
C LEU A 154 -8.99 0.90 -8.67
N CYS A 155 -9.71 0.13 -7.85
CA CYS A 155 -10.03 0.53 -6.49
C CYS A 155 -8.87 0.25 -5.51
N SER A 156 -8.45 1.27 -4.77
CA SER A 156 -7.60 1.13 -3.60
C SER A 156 -8.45 0.84 -2.38
N ALA A 157 -8.42 -0.42 -1.92
CA ALA A 157 -9.29 -0.88 -0.85
C ALA A 157 -8.71 -0.54 0.53
N GLN A 158 -9.58 -0.07 1.43
CA GLN A 158 -9.22 0.06 2.84
C GLN A 158 -8.90 -1.31 3.43
N HIS A 159 -7.83 -1.37 4.20
CA HIS A 159 -7.41 -2.58 4.89
C HIS A 159 -6.92 -2.25 6.31
N ARG A 160 -6.95 -3.25 7.19
CA ARG A 160 -6.53 -3.13 8.59
C ARG A 160 -5.93 -4.44 9.09
N VAL A 161 -5.29 -4.43 10.26
CA VAL A 161 -4.88 -5.66 10.95
C VAL A 161 -5.60 -5.73 12.29
N VAL A 162 -6.33 -6.82 12.56
CA VAL A 162 -7.00 -7.03 13.85
C VAL A 162 -6.06 -7.60 14.91
N MET A 163 -6.44 -7.45 16.17
CA MET A 163 -5.76 -8.13 17.27
C MET A 163 -5.99 -9.65 17.19
N PRO A 164 -5.12 -10.47 17.83
CA PRO A 164 -5.31 -11.91 17.91
C PRO A 164 -6.72 -12.28 18.41
N ARG A 165 -7.35 -13.25 17.77
CA ARG A 165 -8.67 -13.79 18.13
C ARG A 165 -8.55 -15.20 18.73
N THR A 166 -7.45 -15.89 18.44
CA THR A 166 -7.13 -17.23 18.96
C THR A 166 -5.75 -17.28 19.59
N GLN A 167 -5.48 -18.33 20.37
CA GLN A 167 -4.17 -18.54 21.00
C GLN A 167 -3.05 -18.72 19.97
N ASN A 168 -3.35 -19.30 18.81
CA ASN A 168 -2.40 -19.48 17.73
C ASN A 168 -2.04 -18.15 17.04
N GLU A 169 -2.92 -17.15 17.11
CA GLU A 169 -2.65 -15.79 16.61
C GLU A 169 -1.94 -14.92 17.65
N ALA A 170 -1.92 -15.31 18.94
CA ALA A 170 -1.35 -14.54 20.06
C ALA A 170 0.19 -14.57 20.12
N VAL A 171 0.84 -14.83 18.99
CA VAL A 171 2.29 -14.90 18.81
C VAL A 171 2.80 -13.72 17.98
N SER A 172 4.12 -13.64 17.75
CA SER A 172 4.70 -12.65 16.85
C SER A 172 4.18 -12.85 15.43
N ARG A 173 3.72 -11.77 14.81
CA ARG A 173 3.35 -11.74 13.38
C ARG A 173 4.37 -10.91 12.62
N PHE A 174 4.84 -11.43 11.50
CA PHE A 174 5.77 -10.72 10.61
C PHE A 174 5.18 -10.57 9.22
N SER A 175 5.40 -9.42 8.62
CA SER A 175 5.08 -9.17 7.22
C SER A 175 6.10 -8.25 6.58
N ILE A 176 6.24 -8.36 5.26
CA ILE A 176 7.06 -7.45 4.46
C ILE A 176 6.14 -6.83 3.42
N ALA A 177 6.10 -5.50 3.35
CA ALA A 177 5.34 -4.77 2.35
C ALA A 177 6.30 -4.04 1.41
N PHE A 178 6.18 -4.28 0.11
CA PHE A 178 6.84 -3.50 -0.92
C PHE A 178 5.84 -2.52 -1.52
N PHE A 179 6.12 -1.23 -1.43
CA PHE A 179 5.30 -0.15 -1.95
C PHE A 179 5.91 0.35 -3.27
N CYS A 180 5.20 0.13 -4.38
CA CYS A 180 5.57 0.66 -5.68
C CYS A 180 5.00 2.08 -5.84
N GLN A 181 5.86 3.05 -6.13
CA GLN A 181 5.50 4.46 -6.25
C GLN A 181 5.75 4.97 -7.68
N PRO A 182 4.83 5.78 -8.23
CA PRO A 182 5.14 6.54 -9.43
C PRO A 182 6.25 7.55 -9.12
N ASP A 183 6.98 7.95 -10.16
CA ASP A 183 8.04 8.95 -10.01
C ASP A 183 7.47 10.27 -9.46
N ALA A 184 8.24 10.97 -8.63
CA ALA A 184 7.80 12.24 -8.03
C ALA A 184 7.32 13.29 -9.06
N HIS A 185 7.85 13.26 -10.29
CA HIS A 185 7.49 14.15 -11.39
C HIS A 185 6.51 13.55 -12.40
N ALA A 186 6.08 12.29 -12.21
CA ALA A 186 5.10 11.68 -13.09
C ALA A 186 3.78 12.45 -13.04
N ASP A 187 3.26 12.85 -14.20
CA ASP A 187 1.93 13.45 -14.33
C ASP A 187 0.85 12.40 -14.07
N LEU A 188 0.10 12.57 -12.98
CA LEU A 188 -1.00 11.70 -12.57
C LEU A 188 -2.36 12.17 -13.09
N THR A 189 -2.39 13.07 -14.09
CA THR A 189 -3.64 13.44 -14.78
C THR A 189 -4.42 12.18 -15.13
N PRO A 190 -5.69 12.05 -14.67
CA PRO A 190 -6.45 10.81 -14.84
C PRO A 190 -6.52 10.37 -16.30
N VAL A 191 -6.22 9.09 -16.55
CA VAL A 191 -6.30 8.51 -17.88
C VAL A 191 -7.76 8.43 -18.31
N LYS A 192 -8.01 8.67 -19.59
CA LYS A 192 -9.37 8.70 -20.13
C LYS A 192 -9.94 7.28 -20.23
N VAL A 193 -10.78 6.90 -19.26
CA VAL A 193 -11.49 5.60 -19.26
C VAL A 193 -12.96 5.80 -19.61
N THR A 194 -13.33 5.52 -20.88
CA THR A 194 -14.70 5.77 -21.39
C THR A 194 -15.62 4.55 -21.40
N SER A 195 -15.07 3.32 -21.37
CA SER A 195 -15.84 2.09 -21.61
C SER A 195 -15.82 1.10 -20.45
N ILE A 196 -15.47 1.56 -19.24
CA ILE A 196 -15.42 0.74 -18.04
C ILE A 196 -16.36 1.36 -16.99
N ARG A 197 -17.26 0.54 -16.45
CA ARG A 197 -18.18 0.94 -15.41
C ARG A 197 -17.43 1.07 -14.09
N ARG A 198 -17.50 2.24 -13.46
CA ARG A 198 -17.00 2.47 -12.10
C ARG A 198 -17.97 1.87 -11.09
N LYS A 199 -17.44 1.31 -10.00
CA LYS A 199 -18.26 0.82 -8.87
C LYS A 199 -18.89 1.97 -8.09
N ARG A 200 -18.13 3.06 -7.90
CA ARG A 200 -18.53 4.25 -7.14
C ARG A 200 -19.11 5.31 -8.07
N THR A 201 -20.08 6.07 -7.57
CA THR A 201 -20.53 7.31 -8.22
C THR A 201 -19.45 8.39 -8.13
N SER A 202 -19.51 9.40 -8.99
CA SER A 202 -18.57 10.54 -8.95
C SER A 202 -18.56 11.26 -7.60
N ALA A 203 -19.72 11.36 -6.93
CA ALA A 203 -19.82 11.97 -5.61
C ALA A 203 -19.10 11.14 -4.54
N GLN A 204 -19.36 9.82 -4.49
CA GLN A 204 -18.68 8.90 -3.56
C GLN A 204 -17.16 8.91 -3.75
N TYR A 205 -16.70 8.93 -5.01
CA TYR A 205 -15.28 9.00 -5.33
C TYR A 205 -14.66 10.33 -4.89
N LEU A 206 -15.32 11.45 -5.11
CA LEU A 206 -14.84 12.76 -4.65
C LEU A 206 -14.75 12.85 -3.12
N ASP A 207 -15.72 12.30 -2.40
CA ASP A 207 -15.70 12.26 -0.93
C ASP A 207 -14.55 11.39 -0.39
N GLU A 208 -14.18 10.33 -1.11
CA GLU A 208 -12.99 9.54 -0.82
C GLU A 208 -11.69 10.31 -1.10
N LEU A 209 -11.61 10.99 -2.24
CA LEU A 209 -10.45 11.84 -2.57
C LEU A 209 -10.23 12.93 -1.51
N LYS A 210 -11.30 13.59 -1.05
CA LYS A 210 -11.21 14.60 0.01
C LYS A 210 -10.65 14.03 1.31
N ARG A 211 -11.08 12.83 1.71
CA ARG A 211 -10.50 12.12 2.88
C ARG A 211 -9.02 11.80 2.68
N LYS A 212 -8.60 11.60 1.44
CA LYS A 212 -7.20 11.42 1.03
C LYS A 212 -6.45 12.74 0.83
N GLY A 213 -7.04 13.90 1.14
CA GLY A 213 -6.40 15.21 0.98
C GLY A 213 -6.40 15.77 -0.45
N ILE A 214 -7.21 15.20 -1.35
CA ILE A 214 -7.31 15.59 -2.76
C ILE A 214 -8.69 16.23 -3.00
N ASN A 215 -8.71 17.51 -3.35
CA ASN A 215 -9.96 18.28 -3.45
C ASN A 215 -10.67 18.18 -4.81
N SER A 216 -10.01 17.64 -5.83
CA SER A 216 -10.57 17.51 -7.18
C SER A 216 -10.19 16.19 -7.82
N ALA A 217 -11.16 15.53 -8.46
CA ALA A 217 -10.95 14.33 -9.26
C ALA A 217 -10.20 14.61 -10.57
N SER A 218 -10.10 15.88 -10.99
CA SER A 218 -9.39 16.32 -12.19
C SER A 218 -8.16 17.18 -11.85
N ALA A 219 -7.63 17.04 -10.64
CA ALA A 219 -6.44 17.79 -10.24
C ALA A 219 -5.24 17.35 -11.10
N GLU A 220 -4.54 18.31 -11.67
CA GLU A 220 -3.23 18.07 -12.28
C GLU A 220 -2.21 17.94 -11.15
N LEU A 221 -1.91 16.70 -10.77
CA LEU A 221 -0.98 16.36 -9.70
C LEU A 221 0.19 15.58 -10.25
N THR A 222 1.39 15.85 -9.75
CA THR A 222 2.50 14.93 -9.91
C THR A 222 2.45 13.81 -8.86
N GLY A 223 3.18 12.72 -9.10
CA GLY A 223 3.34 11.62 -8.12
C GLY A 223 3.78 12.12 -6.74
N GLY A 224 4.72 13.06 -6.70
CA GLY A 224 5.22 13.65 -5.45
C GLY A 224 4.18 14.54 -4.75
N GLN A 225 3.41 15.33 -5.51
CA GLN A 225 2.33 16.15 -4.93
C GLN A 225 1.20 15.29 -4.38
N HIS A 226 0.83 14.23 -5.09
CA HIS A 226 -0.14 13.25 -4.61
C HIS A 226 0.35 12.59 -3.31
N LEU A 227 1.59 12.08 -3.29
CA LEU A 227 2.18 11.49 -2.09
C LEU A 227 2.22 12.46 -0.91
N GLN A 228 2.61 13.72 -1.14
CA GLN A 228 2.63 14.74 -0.09
C GLN A 228 1.22 15.02 0.46
N ALA A 229 0.20 15.13 -0.40
CA ALA A 229 -1.19 15.30 0.05
C ALA A 229 -1.66 14.13 0.93
N ARG A 230 -1.25 12.90 0.58
CA ARG A 230 -1.55 11.69 1.37
C ARG A 230 -0.86 11.68 2.72
N LEU A 231 0.43 12.03 2.75
CA LEU A 231 1.20 12.15 3.99
C LEU A 231 0.63 13.24 4.90
N GLN A 232 0.25 14.39 4.33
CA GLN A 232 -0.44 15.46 5.03
C GLN A 232 -1.74 15.00 5.68
N ALA A 233 -2.58 14.29 4.92
CA ALA A 233 -3.88 13.81 5.40
C ALA A 233 -3.73 12.76 6.51
N SER A 234 -2.69 11.93 6.44
CA SER A 234 -2.49 10.80 7.36
C SER A 234 -1.74 11.21 8.63
N TYR A 235 -0.77 12.12 8.52
CA TYR A 235 0.15 12.47 9.61
C TYR A 235 0.10 13.95 10.02
N GLY A 236 -0.62 14.80 9.30
CA GLY A 236 -0.70 16.24 9.59
C GLY A 236 0.61 16.99 9.39
N LEU A 237 1.44 16.55 8.42
CA LEU A 237 2.80 17.05 8.15
C LEU A 237 2.90 18.43 7.48
#